data_AF-A0A2J6HGM5-F1
#
_entry.id   AF-A0A2J6HGM5-F1
#
_cell.length_a   1.000
_cell.length_b   1.000
_cell.length_c   1.000
_cell.angle_alpha   90.00
_cell.angle_beta   90.00
_cell.angle_gamma   90.00
#
_symmetry.space_group_name_H-M   'P 1'
#
loop_
_entity.id
_entity.type
_entity.pdbx_description
1 polymer ?
#
loop_
_entity_poly.entity_id
_entity_poly.type
_entity_poly.pdbx_seq_one_letter_code
_entity_poly.pdbx_strand_id
1 'polypeptide(L)'
;MKYFFSLLMFAFVFTGYAQTVDDAIDWNDQIVTTQTVMLTFEDALVEVLAEGMPGGIVDIVYESYINYIDYSIKYYKAEDPFDSQDIFRKAILDLLADFKKIAETEYAELVELNNKPIEDLTDDDFERWDYLANRLDELEIESNADFLEAQQAFADQYGFSLGD
;
A
#
# COMPACT_ATOMS: atom_id res chain seq x y z
N MET A 1 -15.17 2.57 67.88
CA MET A 1 -14.22 2.11 66.84
C MET A 1 -14.94 1.10 65.96
N LYS A 2 -15.34 1.48 64.74
CA LYS A 2 -15.68 0.60 63.61
C LYS A 2 -15.92 1.48 62.38
N TYR A 3 -15.16 1.19 61.34
CA TYR A 3 -14.73 2.10 60.29
C TYR A 3 -15.79 2.23 59.18
N PHE A 4 -16.09 3.47 58.78
CA PHE A 4 -16.76 3.80 57.53
C PHE A 4 -15.75 3.60 56.39
N PHE A 5 -15.91 2.53 55.60
CA PHE A 5 -15.14 2.33 54.37
C PHE A 5 -15.88 3.04 53.23
N SER A 6 -15.49 4.27 52.95
CA SER A 6 -15.88 4.96 51.72
C SER A 6 -15.15 4.31 50.54
N LEU A 7 -15.90 3.56 49.72
CA LEU A 7 -15.44 2.99 48.47
C LEU A 7 -15.37 4.12 47.43
N LEU A 8 -14.23 4.79 47.35
CA LEU A 8 -13.97 5.82 46.34
C LEU A 8 -13.66 5.09 45.02
N MET A 9 -14.69 4.86 44.21
CA MET A 9 -14.52 4.37 42.84
C MET A 9 -13.82 5.46 42.03
N PHE A 10 -12.50 5.32 41.88
CA PHE A 10 -11.70 6.19 41.03
C PHE A 10 -11.96 5.77 39.58
N ALA A 11 -12.94 6.41 38.94
CA ALA A 11 -13.13 6.31 37.50
C ALA A 11 -11.88 6.92 36.84
N PHE A 12 -10.95 6.07 36.41
CA PHE A 12 -9.91 6.44 35.46
C PHE A 12 -10.63 6.82 34.16
N VAL A 13 -10.91 8.11 33.99
CA VAL A 13 -11.22 8.66 32.68
C VAL A 13 -9.91 8.57 31.91
N PHE A 14 -9.74 7.52 31.10
CA PHE A 14 -8.75 7.52 30.05
C PHE A 14 -9.10 8.71 29.15
N THR A 15 -8.40 9.82 29.34
CA THR A 15 -8.38 10.90 28.36
C THR A 15 -7.55 10.37 27.19
N GLY A 16 -8.14 9.47 26.40
CA GLY A 16 -7.71 9.35 25.01
C GLY A 16 -7.80 10.75 24.44
N TYR A 17 -6.69 11.29 23.95
CA TYR A 17 -6.72 12.55 23.22
C TYR A 17 -7.78 12.37 22.13
N ALA A 18 -8.86 13.14 22.21
CA ALA A 18 -9.89 13.11 21.19
C ALA A 18 -9.21 13.55 19.90
N GLN A 19 -9.17 12.67 18.91
CA GLN A 19 -8.54 12.98 17.63
C GLN A 19 -9.27 14.12 16.96
N THR A 20 -8.50 15.07 16.46
CA THR A 20 -9.02 16.23 15.76
C THR A 20 -9.17 15.93 14.26
N VAL A 21 -9.88 16.81 13.56
CA VAL A 21 -9.95 16.74 12.09
C VAL A 21 -8.55 16.94 11.48
N ASP A 22 -7.74 17.83 12.06
CA ASP A 22 -6.37 18.06 11.61
C ASP A 22 -5.51 16.79 11.77
N ASP A 23 -5.63 16.07 12.90
CA ASP A 23 -4.94 14.78 13.09
C ASP A 23 -5.37 13.74 12.04
N ALA A 24 -6.66 13.75 11.65
CA ALA A 24 -7.18 12.83 10.63
C ALA A 24 -6.67 13.17 9.23
N ILE A 25 -6.56 14.46 8.91
CA ILE A 25 -5.95 14.92 7.65
C ILE A 25 -4.47 14.51 7.60
N ASP A 26 -3.71 14.75 8.67
CA ASP A 26 -2.29 14.36 8.73
C ASP A 26 -2.12 12.84 8.57
N TRP A 27 -2.97 12.05 9.22
CA TRP A 27 -2.99 10.59 9.07
C TRP A 27 -3.32 10.16 7.63
N ASN A 28 -4.29 10.82 7.01
CA ASN A 28 -4.65 10.57 5.62
C ASN A 28 -3.46 10.84 4.69
N ASP A 29 -2.86 12.02 4.81
CA ASP A 29 -1.78 12.48 3.94
C ASP A 29 -0.54 11.58 4.06
N GLN A 30 -0.26 11.07 5.25
CA GLN A 30 0.80 10.08 5.46
C GLN A 30 0.55 8.78 4.69
N ILE A 31 -0.66 8.23 4.79
CA ILE A 31 -1.04 6.99 4.10
C ILE A 31 -1.03 7.21 2.58
N VAL A 32 -1.61 8.30 2.09
CA VAL A 32 -1.58 8.66 0.66
C VAL A 32 -0.15 8.84 0.17
N THR A 33 0.72 9.49 0.94
CA THR A 33 2.14 9.61 0.59
C THR A 33 2.80 8.23 0.43
N THR A 34 2.43 7.26 1.26
CA THR A 34 2.94 5.88 1.13
C THR A 34 2.50 5.25 -0.20
N GLN A 35 1.21 5.35 -0.53
CA GLN A 35 0.70 4.87 -1.81
C GLN A 35 1.41 5.57 -2.99
N THR A 36 1.53 6.90 -2.96
CA THR A 36 2.19 7.65 -4.03
C THR A 36 3.64 7.23 -4.23
N VAL A 37 4.40 7.00 -3.15
CA VAL A 37 5.78 6.53 -3.27
C VAL A 37 5.83 5.09 -3.78
N MET A 38 4.92 4.21 -3.36
CA MET A 38 4.81 2.86 -3.92
C MET A 38 4.59 2.90 -5.43
N LEU A 39 3.60 3.68 -5.90
CA LEU A 39 3.30 3.86 -7.32
C LEU A 39 4.48 4.49 -8.08
N THR A 40 5.26 5.38 -7.45
CA THR A 40 6.48 5.93 -8.07
C THR A 40 7.55 4.85 -8.31
N PHE A 41 7.69 3.88 -7.39
CA PHE A 41 8.61 2.75 -7.60
C PHE A 41 8.11 1.80 -8.69
N GLU A 42 6.80 1.57 -8.77
CA GLU A 42 6.16 0.79 -9.82
C GLU A 42 6.31 1.45 -11.19
N ASP A 43 6.01 2.75 -11.30
CA ASP A 43 6.20 3.53 -12.53
C ASP A 43 7.64 3.40 -13.05
N ALA A 44 8.62 3.46 -12.14
CA ALA A 44 10.03 3.26 -12.50
C ALA A 44 10.31 1.84 -13.01
N LEU A 45 9.66 0.82 -12.45
CA LEU A 45 9.76 -0.56 -12.92
C LEU A 45 9.15 -0.72 -14.32
N VAL A 46 7.96 -0.15 -14.53
CA VAL A 46 7.27 -0.13 -15.83
C VAL A 46 8.13 0.57 -16.88
N GLU A 47 8.74 1.71 -16.54
CA GLU A 47 9.63 2.45 -17.44
C GLU A 47 10.82 1.60 -17.88
N VAL A 48 11.55 0.98 -16.96
CA VAL A 48 12.73 0.17 -17.33
C VAL A 48 12.36 -1.09 -18.12
N LEU A 49 11.20 -1.70 -17.86
CA LEU A 49 10.68 -2.82 -18.65
C LEU A 49 10.28 -2.37 -20.05
N ALA A 50 9.57 -1.26 -20.19
CA ALA A 50 9.11 -0.73 -21.48
C ALA A 50 10.27 -0.27 -22.37
N GLU A 51 11.36 0.25 -21.77
CA GLU A 51 12.58 0.63 -22.48
C GLU A 51 13.47 -0.56 -22.85
N GLY A 52 13.15 -1.78 -22.39
CA GLY A 52 13.98 -2.97 -22.60
C GLY A 52 15.37 -2.81 -21.98
N MET A 53 15.43 -2.21 -20.79
CA MET A 53 16.68 -1.93 -20.11
C MET A 53 17.43 -3.24 -19.75
N PRO A 54 18.77 -3.20 -19.63
CA PRO A 54 19.55 -4.35 -19.22
C PRO A 54 19.01 -5.01 -17.95
N GLY A 55 18.95 -6.34 -17.93
CA GLY A 55 18.33 -7.08 -16.84
C GLY A 55 18.83 -6.72 -15.44
N GLY A 56 20.13 -6.48 -15.27
CA GLY A 56 20.66 -6.04 -13.98
C GLY A 56 20.15 -4.68 -13.49
N ILE A 57 19.69 -3.79 -14.38
CA ILE A 57 19.00 -2.54 -14.01
C ILE A 57 17.56 -2.85 -13.60
N VAL A 58 16.86 -3.67 -14.40
CA VAL A 58 15.49 -4.09 -14.11
C VAL A 58 15.39 -4.79 -12.75
N ASP A 59 16.30 -5.72 -12.46
CA ASP A 59 16.36 -6.44 -11.19
C ASP A 59 16.52 -5.48 -10.00
N ILE A 60 17.37 -4.45 -10.11
CA ILE A 60 17.58 -3.45 -9.05
C ILE A 60 16.31 -2.64 -8.78
N VAL A 61 15.61 -2.22 -9.83
CA VAL A 61 14.38 -1.44 -9.69
C VAL A 61 13.26 -2.30 -9.12
N TYR A 62 13.13 -3.54 -9.59
CA TYR A 62 12.19 -4.54 -9.08
C TYR A 62 12.42 -4.83 -7.59
N GLU A 63 13.67 -5.08 -7.17
CA GLU A 63 14.01 -5.27 -5.76
C GLU A 63 13.71 -4.02 -4.93
N SER A 64 13.98 -2.82 -5.46
CA SER A 64 13.69 -1.57 -4.76
C SER A 64 12.19 -1.38 -4.51
N TYR A 65 11.37 -1.74 -5.50
CA TYR A 65 9.92 -1.71 -5.40
C TYR A 65 9.40 -2.66 -4.31
N ILE A 66 9.80 -3.94 -4.35
CA ILE A 66 9.41 -4.92 -3.33
C ILE A 66 9.89 -4.52 -1.94
N ASN A 67 11.13 -4.06 -1.82
CA ASN A 67 11.69 -3.63 -0.54
C ASN A 67 10.91 -2.46 0.07
N TYR A 68 10.44 -1.52 -0.76
CA TYR A 68 9.58 -0.43 -0.29
C TYR A 68 8.23 -0.94 0.22
N ILE A 69 7.58 -1.85 -0.52
CA ILE A 69 6.32 -2.47 -0.09
C ILE A 69 6.51 -3.19 1.25
N ASP A 70 7.55 -4.01 1.39
CA ASP A 70 7.84 -4.76 2.62
C ASP A 70 8.12 -3.84 3.81
N TYR A 71 8.88 -2.77 3.57
CA TYR A 71 9.12 -1.74 4.56
C TYR A 71 7.80 -1.12 5.04
N SER A 72 6.93 -0.71 4.10
CA SER A 72 5.65 -0.06 4.39
C SER A 72 4.68 -0.98 5.12
N ILE A 73 4.57 -2.25 4.71
CA ILE A 73 3.77 -3.26 5.42
C ILE A 73 4.25 -3.40 6.86
N LYS A 74 5.56 -3.49 7.07
CA LYS A 74 6.14 -3.61 8.42
C LYS A 74 5.87 -2.36 9.25
N TYR A 75 6.00 -1.18 8.65
CA TYR A 75 5.69 0.10 9.29
C TYR A 75 4.25 0.12 9.79
N TYR A 76 3.26 -0.04 8.90
CA TYR A 76 1.84 0.06 9.29
C TYR A 76 1.36 -1.08 10.19
N LYS A 77 2.00 -2.26 10.16
CA LYS A 77 1.72 -3.33 11.15
C LYS A 77 2.20 -2.98 12.56
N ALA A 78 3.22 -2.14 12.68
CA ALA A 78 3.79 -1.72 13.95
C ALA A 78 3.14 -0.44 14.50
N GLU A 79 2.57 0.38 13.63
CA GLU A 79 1.80 1.57 14.02
C GLU A 79 0.47 1.20 14.70
N ASP A 80 0.12 1.98 15.73
CA ASP A 80 -1.20 1.89 16.35
C ASP A 80 -2.27 2.35 15.34
N PRO A 81 -3.49 1.77 15.39
CA PRO A 81 -4.63 2.31 14.68
C PRO A 81 -4.85 3.79 15.00
N PHE A 82 -5.27 4.57 14.00
CA PHE A 82 -5.74 5.92 14.25
C PHE A 82 -6.89 5.87 15.27
N ASP A 83 -7.94 5.10 14.98
CA ASP A 83 -9.07 4.92 15.89
C ASP A 83 -9.40 3.45 16.12
N SER A 84 -10.46 3.18 16.88
CA SER A 84 -10.91 1.81 17.14
C SER A 84 -11.43 1.07 15.91
N GLN A 85 -11.80 1.77 14.83
CA GLN A 85 -12.33 1.15 13.61
C GLN A 85 -11.19 0.69 12.71
N ASP A 86 -10.08 1.44 12.70
CA ASP A 86 -8.83 1.09 12.03
C ASP A 86 -9.01 0.92 10.52
N ILE A 87 -9.93 1.70 9.94
CA ILE A 87 -10.37 1.55 8.54
C ILE A 87 -9.19 1.82 7.61
N PHE A 88 -8.55 2.99 7.74
CA PHE A 88 -7.61 3.42 6.70
C PHE A 88 -6.24 2.74 6.80
N ARG A 89 -5.78 2.41 8.02
CA ARG A 89 -4.55 1.62 8.21
C ARG A 89 -4.68 0.21 7.63
N LYS A 90 -5.86 -0.42 7.79
CA LYS A 90 -6.11 -1.74 7.17
C LYS A 90 -6.17 -1.63 5.66
N ALA A 91 -6.84 -0.61 5.13
CA ALA A 91 -6.90 -0.38 3.69
C ALA A 91 -5.52 -0.26 3.04
N ILE A 92 -4.58 0.50 3.63
CA ILE A 92 -3.21 0.56 3.09
C ILE A 92 -2.47 -0.77 3.24
N LEU A 93 -2.70 -1.54 4.30
CA LEU A 93 -2.10 -2.87 4.46
C LEU A 93 -2.61 -3.88 3.43
N ASP A 94 -3.90 -3.81 3.11
CA ASP A 94 -4.52 -4.66 2.10
C ASP A 94 -4.01 -4.27 0.70
N LEU A 95 -4.01 -2.97 0.37
CA LEU A 95 -3.42 -2.45 -0.87
C LEU A 95 -1.96 -2.91 -1.05
N LEU A 96 -1.11 -2.69 -0.03
CA LEU A 96 0.29 -3.10 -0.08
C LEU A 96 0.44 -4.62 -0.23
N ALA A 97 -0.45 -5.41 0.34
CA ALA A 97 -0.41 -6.87 0.21
C ALA A 97 -0.79 -7.33 -1.21
N ASP A 98 -1.78 -6.68 -1.82
CA ASP A 98 -2.18 -6.97 -3.20
C ASP A 98 -1.10 -6.55 -4.20
N PHE A 99 -0.55 -5.34 -4.06
CA PHE A 99 0.59 -4.89 -4.88
C PHE A 99 1.84 -5.74 -4.67
N LYS A 100 2.11 -6.20 -3.44
CA LYS A 100 3.19 -7.18 -3.21
C LYS A 100 2.95 -8.47 -3.99
N LYS A 101 1.73 -8.99 -3.93
CA LYS A 101 1.37 -10.22 -4.64
C LYS A 101 1.55 -10.03 -6.15
N ILE A 102 1.03 -8.95 -6.71
CA ILE A 102 1.19 -8.57 -8.12
C ILE A 102 2.69 -8.49 -8.48
N ALA A 103 3.50 -7.86 -7.64
CA ALA A 103 4.95 -7.79 -7.82
C ALA A 103 5.60 -9.18 -7.85
N GLU A 104 5.25 -10.06 -6.91
CA GLU A 104 5.81 -11.41 -6.79
C GLU A 104 5.24 -12.42 -7.80
N THR A 105 4.20 -12.06 -8.56
CA THR A 105 3.61 -12.90 -9.62
C THR A 105 3.80 -12.32 -11.02
N GLU A 106 3.03 -11.31 -11.40
CA GLU A 106 2.99 -10.79 -12.77
C GLU A 106 4.28 -10.04 -13.13
N TYR A 107 4.75 -9.14 -12.25
CA TYR A 107 6.01 -8.42 -12.52
C TYR A 107 7.22 -9.35 -12.47
N ALA A 108 7.24 -10.34 -11.55
CA ALA A 108 8.31 -11.34 -11.52
C ALA A 108 8.47 -12.03 -12.88
N GLU A 109 7.35 -12.42 -13.50
CA GLU A 109 7.37 -13.06 -14.81
C GLU A 109 7.79 -12.09 -15.93
N LEU A 110 7.36 -10.83 -15.90
CA LEU A 110 7.84 -9.81 -16.85
C LEU A 110 9.35 -9.58 -16.76
N VAL A 111 9.89 -9.54 -15.54
CA VAL A 111 11.34 -9.44 -15.29
C VAL A 111 12.07 -10.65 -15.87
N GLU A 112 11.54 -11.87 -15.64
CA GLU A 112 12.10 -13.09 -16.23
C GLU A 112 12.10 -13.04 -17.76
N LEU A 113 11.00 -12.59 -18.39
CA LEU A 113 10.89 -12.43 -19.84
C LEU A 113 11.88 -11.39 -20.37
N ASN A 114 12.01 -10.23 -19.71
CA ASN A 114 12.97 -9.18 -20.10
C ASN A 114 14.42 -9.68 -20.05
N ASN A 115 14.72 -10.59 -19.12
CA ASN A 115 16.05 -11.12 -18.91
C ASN A 115 16.41 -12.27 -19.87
N LYS A 116 15.48 -12.73 -20.71
CA LYS A 116 15.77 -13.76 -21.72
C LYS A 116 16.72 -13.22 -22.79
N PRO A 117 17.70 -14.02 -23.25
CA PRO A 117 18.48 -13.68 -24.44
C PRO A 117 17.58 -13.47 -25.65
N ILE A 118 17.90 -12.48 -26.49
CA ILE A 118 17.08 -12.13 -27.66
C ILE A 118 16.91 -13.33 -28.60
N GLU A 119 17.94 -14.16 -28.73
CA GLU A 119 17.92 -15.38 -29.53
C GLU A 119 16.98 -16.48 -29.00
N ASP A 120 16.60 -16.40 -27.72
CA ASP A 120 15.73 -17.38 -27.05
C ASP A 120 14.27 -16.89 -26.95
N LEU A 121 13.99 -15.64 -27.34
CA LEU A 121 12.63 -15.09 -27.36
C LEU A 121 11.79 -15.71 -28.48
N THR A 122 10.54 -16.04 -28.14
CA THR A 122 9.56 -16.65 -29.03
C THR A 122 8.31 -15.77 -29.17
N ASP A 123 7.47 -16.05 -30.18
CA ASP A 123 6.17 -15.38 -30.32
C ASP A 123 5.30 -15.56 -29.06
N ASP A 124 5.33 -16.74 -28.44
CA ASP A 124 4.62 -17.03 -27.19
C ASP A 124 5.09 -16.13 -26.02
N ASP A 125 6.37 -15.74 -26.01
CA ASP A 125 6.90 -14.83 -24.97
C ASP A 125 6.33 -13.42 -25.14
N PHE A 126 6.15 -12.95 -26.37
CA PHE A 126 5.52 -11.65 -26.65
C PHE A 126 4.02 -11.67 -26.34
N GLU A 127 3.32 -12.76 -26.69
CA GLU A 127 1.92 -12.93 -26.31
C GLU A 127 1.74 -12.97 -24.78
N ARG A 128 2.69 -13.62 -24.08
CA ARG A 128 2.69 -13.66 -22.62
C ARG A 128 2.96 -12.28 -22.01
N TRP A 129 3.90 -11.52 -22.57
CA TRP A 129 4.17 -10.15 -22.18
C TRP A 129 2.92 -9.27 -22.28
N ASP A 130 2.24 -9.28 -23.43
CA ASP A 130 1.02 -8.50 -23.65
C ASP A 130 -0.11 -8.93 -22.70
N TYR A 131 -0.24 -10.24 -22.44
CA TYR A 131 -1.19 -10.74 -21.46
C TYR A 131 -0.91 -10.20 -20.05
N LEU A 132 0.36 -10.26 -19.61
CA LEU A 132 0.77 -9.79 -18.29
C LEU A 132 0.54 -8.29 -18.13
N ALA A 133 0.89 -7.50 -19.14
CA ALA A 133 0.68 -6.05 -19.14
C ALA A 133 -0.81 -5.67 -18.97
N ASN A 134 -1.71 -6.34 -19.70
CA ASN A 134 -3.15 -6.11 -19.53
C ASN A 134 -3.66 -6.61 -18.17
N ARG A 135 -3.10 -7.71 -17.66
CA ARG A 135 -3.50 -8.29 -16.38
C ARG A 135 -3.10 -7.40 -15.20
N LEU A 136 -1.94 -6.74 -15.29
CA LEU A 136 -1.47 -5.76 -14.31
C LEU A 136 -2.46 -4.61 -14.16
N ASP A 137 -2.83 -3.96 -15.27
CA ASP A 137 -3.79 -2.84 -15.26
C ASP A 137 -5.11 -3.22 -14.57
N GLU A 138 -5.67 -4.40 -14.88
CA GLU A 138 -6.89 -4.89 -14.22
C GLU A 138 -6.74 -5.03 -12.70
N LEU A 139 -5.64 -5.65 -12.25
CA LEU A 139 -5.39 -5.94 -10.84
C LEU A 139 -5.09 -4.67 -10.04
N GLU A 140 -4.32 -3.75 -10.61
CA GLU A 140 -3.96 -2.47 -10.00
C GLU A 140 -5.19 -1.55 -9.88
N ILE A 141 -6.07 -1.52 -10.89
CA ILE A 141 -7.34 -0.79 -10.84
C ILE A 141 -8.25 -1.33 -9.73
N GLU A 142 -8.40 -2.66 -9.65
CA GLU A 142 -9.22 -3.31 -8.61
C GLU A 142 -8.70 -2.96 -7.21
N SER A 143 -7.39 -3.12 -6.99
CA SER A 143 -6.75 -2.87 -5.69
C SER A 143 -6.85 -1.39 -5.28
N ASN A 144 -6.66 -0.46 -6.22
CA ASN A 144 -6.78 0.97 -5.94
C ASN A 144 -8.22 1.41 -5.65
N ALA A 145 -9.22 0.80 -6.29
CA ALA A 145 -10.62 1.15 -6.06
C ALA A 145 -11.04 0.91 -4.60
N ASP A 146 -10.67 -0.24 -4.04
CA ASP A 146 -10.98 -0.60 -2.64
C ASP A 146 -10.29 0.35 -1.65
N PHE A 147 -9.04 0.74 -1.94
CA PHE A 147 -8.33 1.72 -1.13
C PHE A 147 -8.99 3.11 -1.17
N LEU A 148 -9.39 3.59 -2.34
CA LEU A 148 -10.05 4.88 -2.50
C LEU A 148 -11.43 4.92 -1.81
N GLU A 149 -12.18 3.81 -1.82
CA GLU A 149 -13.43 3.70 -1.07
C GLU A 149 -13.17 3.84 0.44
N ALA A 150 -12.13 3.16 0.96
CA ALA A 150 -11.77 3.26 2.37
C ALA A 150 -11.25 4.66 2.75
N GLN A 151 -10.51 5.32 1.86
CA GLN A 151 -10.08 6.70 2.04
C GLN A 151 -11.28 7.65 2.14
N GLN A 152 -12.25 7.52 1.23
CA GLN A 152 -13.47 8.32 1.26
C GLN A 152 -14.28 8.06 2.54
N ALA A 153 -14.42 6.80 2.96
CA ALA A 153 -15.12 6.45 4.19
C ALA A 153 -14.45 7.07 5.44
N PHE A 154 -13.11 7.09 5.46
CA PHE A 154 -12.35 7.75 6.51
C PHE A 154 -12.54 9.27 6.48
N ALA A 155 -12.51 9.90 5.29
CA ALA A 155 -12.79 11.33 5.14
C ALA A 155 -14.18 11.72 5.64
N ASP A 156 -15.21 10.96 5.25
CA ASP A 156 -16.59 11.16 5.67
C ASP A 156 -16.76 11.01 7.19
N GLN A 157 -16.06 10.04 7.80
CA GLN A 157 -16.10 9.81 9.23
C GLN A 157 -15.61 11.02 10.04
N TYR A 158 -14.57 11.70 9.55
CA TYR A 158 -13.96 12.85 10.24
C TYR A 158 -14.40 14.21 9.68
N GLY A 159 -15.21 14.22 8.62
CA GLY A 159 -15.81 15.42 8.06
C GLY A 159 -14.82 16.33 7.33
N PHE A 160 -13.79 15.75 6.69
CA PHE A 160 -12.90 16.48 5.79
C PHE A 160 -13.13 16.09 4.34
N SER A 161 -12.66 16.91 3.40
CA SER A 161 -12.74 16.62 1.97
C SER A 161 -11.38 16.18 1.47
N LEU A 162 -11.36 15.18 0.59
CA LEU A 162 -10.17 14.81 -0.15
C LEU A 162 -9.81 15.95 -1.11
N GLY A 163 -8.53 16.29 -1.17
CA GLY A 163 -8.02 17.24 -2.16
C GLY A 163 -8.03 16.63 -3.57
N ASP A 164 -8.06 17.49 -4.59
CA ASP A 164 -7.80 17.13 -5.98
C ASP A 164 -6.31 16.78 -6.20
#